data_AF-A0A379FMA4-F1
#
_entry.id   AF-A0A379FMA4-F1
#
_cell.length_a   1.000
_cell.length_b   1.000
_cell.length_c   1.000
_cell.angle_alpha   90.00
_cell.angle_beta   90.00
_cell.angle_gamma   90.00
#
_symmetry.space_group_name_H-M   'P 1'
#
loop_
_entity.id
_entity.type
_entity.pdbx_description
1 polymer ?
#
loop_
_entity_poly.entity_id
_entity_poly.type
_entity_poly.pdbx_seq_one_letter_code
_entity_poly.pdbx_strand_id
1 'polypeptide(L)' 'MMENTPIDYLDFASPVSGLGSKMGLDATNKWPGETDREWGRPIVMTESVKSRIDDIWEQLNIFDTK' A
#
# COMPACT_ATOMS: atom_id res chain seq x y z
N MET A 1 6.52 -19.16 -0.65
CA MET A 1 5.56 -19.04 0.47
C MET A 1 6.13 -19.83 1.64
N MET A 2 5.84 -19.39 2.87
CA MET A 2 6.19 -20.17 4.05
C MET A 2 5.01 -21.08 4.38
N GLU A 3 5.20 -22.38 4.20
CA GLU A 3 4.19 -23.42 4.49
C GLU A 3 4.23 -23.83 5.97
N ASN A 4 3.15 -24.45 6.47
CA ASN A 4 3.05 -25.02 7.83
C ASN A 4 3.31 -24.04 8.97
N THR A 5 2.81 -22.81 8.85
CA THR A 5 2.88 -21.79 9.89
C THR A 5 1.59 -21.75 10.71
N PRO A 6 1.64 -21.31 11.99
CA PRO A 6 0.44 -21.12 12.78
C PRO A 6 -0.53 -20.14 12.11
N ILE A 7 -1.78 -20.57 11.98
CA ILE A 7 -2.90 -19.76 11.48
C ILE A 7 -4.12 -19.95 12.38
N ASP A 8 -5.13 -19.11 12.23
CA ASP A 8 -6.34 -19.20 13.06
C ASP A 8 -7.03 -20.56 12.82
N TYR A 9 -7.48 -21.20 13.90
CA TYR A 9 -8.29 -22.42 13.84
C TYR A 9 -9.60 -22.19 13.08
N LEU A 10 -10.14 -20.97 13.13
CA LEU A 10 -11.37 -20.57 12.44
C LEU A 10 -11.19 -20.26 10.95
N ASP A 11 -9.94 -20.29 10.44
CA ASP A 11 -9.67 -20.06 9.03
C ASP A 11 -9.93 -21.33 8.20
N PHE A 12 -11.11 -21.41 7.58
CA PHE A 12 -11.52 -22.52 6.72
C PHE A 12 -10.75 -22.57 5.38
N ALA A 13 -10.01 -21.52 5.03
CA ALA A 13 -9.15 -21.53 3.85
C ALA A 13 -7.79 -22.19 4.14
N SER A 14 -7.49 -22.48 5.41
CA SER A 14 -6.31 -23.28 5.78
C SER A 14 -6.48 -24.75 5.38
N PRO A 15 -5.42 -25.40 4.84
CA PRO A 15 -5.50 -26.80 4.44
C PRO A 15 -5.68 -27.74 5.63
N VAL A 16 -5.20 -27.35 6.82
CA VAL A 16 -5.36 -28.07 8.08
C VAL A 16 -5.68 -27.05 9.16
N SER A 17 -6.65 -27.34 10.03
CA SER A 17 -7.02 -26.40 11.07
C SER A 17 -5.84 -26.06 11.99
N GLY A 18 -5.57 -24.76 12.17
CA GLY A 18 -4.42 -24.26 12.92
C GLY A 18 -3.09 -24.22 12.15
N LEU A 19 -3.04 -24.74 10.92
CA LEU A 19 -1.84 -24.78 10.08
C LEU A 19 -2.12 -24.32 8.64
N GLY A 20 -1.42 -23.26 8.23
CA GLY A 20 -1.55 -22.73 6.88
C GLY A 20 -0.26 -22.06 6.39
N SER A 21 -0.35 -21.41 5.24
CA SER A 21 0.77 -20.69 4.65
C SER A 21 0.72 -19.20 4.99
N LYS A 22 1.89 -18.54 5.02
CA LYS A 22 1.98 -17.07 4.99
C LYS A 22 2.68 -16.61 3.72
N MET A 23 2.15 -15.55 3.14
CA MET A 23 2.69 -14.89 1.95
C MET A 23 3.22 -13.51 2.33
N GLY A 24 4.51 -13.28 2.08
CA GLY A 24 5.10 -11.95 2.11
C GLY A 24 5.15 -11.39 0.69
N LEU A 25 4.58 -10.21 0.49
CA LEU A 25 4.64 -9.47 -0.77
C LEU A 25 5.45 -8.20 -0.52
N ASP A 26 6.65 -8.12 -1.08
CA ASP A 26 7.46 -6.92 -0.99
C ASP A 26 7.17 -5.96 -2.15
N ALA A 27 6.25 -5.03 -1.91
CA ALA A 27 5.84 -3.98 -2.84
C ALA A 27 6.65 -2.67 -2.71
N THR A 28 7.81 -2.69 -2.06
CA THR A 28 8.69 -1.52 -1.98
C THR A 28 9.41 -1.25 -3.30
N ASN A 29 9.90 -0.01 -3.48
CA ASN A 29 10.82 0.31 -4.57
C ASN A 29 12.12 -0.48 -4.41
N LYS A 30 12.64 -1.03 -5.52
CA LYS A 30 13.83 -1.88 -5.49
C LYS A 30 15.11 -1.06 -5.64
N TRP A 31 16.10 -1.36 -4.80
CA TRP A 31 17.39 -0.69 -4.77
C TRP A 31 18.39 -1.32 -5.76
N PRO A 32 19.53 -0.65 -6.06
CA PRO A 32 20.61 -1.27 -6.82
C PRO A 32 21.06 -2.58 -6.15
N GLY A 33 21.12 -3.66 -6.92
CA GLY A 33 21.40 -5.02 -6.43
C GLY A 33 20.15 -5.88 -6.22
N GLU A 34 18.96 -5.29 -6.09
CA GLU A 34 17.68 -6.02 -6.12
C GLU A 34 17.07 -6.04 -7.53
N THR A 35 17.53 -5.15 -8.41
CA THR A 35 17.14 -5.08 -9.82
C THR A 35 18.26 -4.47 -10.67
N ASP A 36 18.40 -4.95 -11.91
CA ASP A 36 19.28 -4.36 -12.94
C ASP A 36 18.56 -3.34 -13.83
N ARG A 37 17.26 -3.13 -13.59
CA ARG A 37 16.42 -2.21 -14.38
C ARG A 37 16.41 -0.82 -13.77
N GLU A 38 16.30 0.20 -14.62
CA GLU A 38 15.97 1.54 -14.14
C GLU A 38 14.61 1.53 -13.44
N TRP A 39 14.58 2.04 -12.20
CA TRP A 39 13.36 2.13 -11.42
C TRP A 39 12.63 3.44 -11.69
N GLY A 40 11.31 3.38 -11.75
CA GLY A 40 10.46 4.55 -11.98
C GLY A 40 10.58 5.57 -10.85
N ARG A 41 10.50 6.86 -11.20
CA ARG A 41 10.42 7.95 -10.22
C ARG A 41 8.95 8.23 -9.89
N PRO A 42 8.54 8.19 -8.61
CA PRO A 42 7.17 8.51 -8.26
C PRO A 42 6.86 9.98 -8.58
N ILE A 43 5.65 10.24 -9.07
CA ILE A 43 5.15 11.59 -9.22
C ILE A 43 4.77 12.10 -7.82
N VAL A 44 5.28 13.27 -7.46
CA VAL A 44 4.97 13.95 -6.20
C VAL A 44 4.32 15.30 -6.48
N MET A 45 3.34 15.68 -5.67
CA MET A 45 2.74 17.01 -5.77
C MET A 45 3.78 18.07 -5.39
N THR A 46 3.73 19.22 -6.04
CA THR A 46 4.54 20.37 -5.62
C THR A 46 3.96 20.96 -4.34
N GLU A 47 4.79 21.12 -3.30
CA GLU A 47 4.31 21.53 -1.97
C GLU A 47 3.57 22.87 -2.01
N SER A 48 4.10 23.87 -2.72
CA SER A 48 3.46 25.18 -2.84
C SER A 48 2.08 25.14 -3.51
N VAL A 49 1.88 24.22 -4.47
CA VAL A 49 0.58 24.02 -5.12
C VAL A 49 -0.37 23.36 -4.14
N LYS A 50 0.09 22.33 -3.44
CA LYS A 50 -0.71 21.63 -2.43
C LYS A 50 -1.17 22.58 -1.33
N SER A 51 -0.26 23.32 -0.69
CA SER A 51 -0.61 24.28 0.36
C SER A 51 -1.58 25.34 -0.15
N ARG A 52 -1.37 25.89 -1.35
CA ARG A 52 -2.29 26.87 -1.93
C ARG A 52 -3.70 26.31 -2.14
N ILE A 53 -3.81 25.07 -2.61
CA ILE A 53 -5.11 24.44 -2.84
C ILE A 53 -5.79 24.12 -1.49
N ASP A 54 -5.03 23.66 -0.50
CA ASP A 54 -5.53 23.43 0.86
C ASP A 54 -6.10 24.73 1.46
N ASP A 55 -5.43 25.88 1.30
CA ASP A 55 -5.87 27.19 1.82
C ASP A 55 -7.19 27.69 1.20
N ILE A 56 -7.45 27.37 -0.07
CA ILE A 56 -8.66 27.82 -0.79
C ILE A 56 -9.76 26.76 -0.85
N TRP A 57 -9.51 25.54 -0.36
CA TRP A 57 -10.38 24.38 -0.61
C TRP A 57 -11.84 24.61 -0.19
N GLU A 58 -12.05 25.20 0.99
CA GLU A 58 -13.39 25.53 1.50
C GLU A 58 -14.08 26.62 0.67
N GLN A 59 -13.31 27.62 0.20
CA GLN A 59 -13.82 28.73 -0.60
C GLN A 59 -14.30 28.27 -1.99
N LEU A 60 -13.74 27.16 -2.50
CA LEU A 60 -14.13 26.62 -3.80
C LEU A 60 -15.53 25.99 -3.78
N ASN A 61 -16.12 25.72 -2.60
CA ASN A 61 -17.48 25.22 -2.42
C ASN A 61 -17.85 24.06 -3.39
N ILE A 62 -16.95 23.09 -3.53
CA ILE A 62 -17.05 22.00 -4.52
C ILE A 62 -17.98 20.87 -4.04
N PHE A 63 -18.27 20.80 -2.74
CA PHE A 63 -19.14 19.80 -2.15
C PHE A 63 -20.30 20.46 -1.42
N ASP A 64 -21.53 19.99 -1.67
CA ASP A 64 -22.72 20.41 -0.94
C ASP A 64 -22.67 19.84 0.48
N THR A 65 -22.55 20.71 1.49
CA THR A 65 -22.85 20.35 2.88
C THR A 65 -24.36 20.21 3.02
N LYS A 66 -24.84 18.97 3.01
CA LYS A 66 -26.21 18.61 3.40
C LYS A 66 -26.50 18.92 4.85
#